data_AF-A0A5B1QKF1-F1
#
_entry.id   AF-A0A5B1QKF1-F1
#
_cell.length_a   1.000
_cell.length_b   1.000
_cell.length_c   1.000
_cell.angle_alpha   90.00
_cell.angle_beta   90.00
_cell.angle_gamma   90.00
#
_symmetry.space_group_name_H-M   'P 1'
#
loop_
_entity.id
_entity.type
_entity.pdbx_description
1 polymer ?
#
loop_
_entity_poly.entity_id
_entity_poly.type
_entity_poly.pdbx_seq_one_letter_code
_entity_poly.pdbx_strand_id
1 'polypeptide(L)'
;WLCPVCQWSQTNGRAPDLDRHIKTHFASAWACHGVPLEDAELYGVSHLKPVRVNGIWMVGGCGLKFSRRDALKRHLNNANKPCVHDPS
;
A
#
# COMPACT_ATOMS: atom_id res chain seq x y z
N TRP A 1 22.83 4.32 14.40
CA TRP A 1 22.03 3.56 15.39
C TRP A 1 21.67 2.20 14.80
N LEU A 2 21.72 1.12 15.57
CA LEU A 2 21.50 -0.25 15.08
C LEU A 2 20.02 -0.64 15.15
N CYS A 3 19.55 -1.40 14.17
CA CYS A 3 18.24 -2.05 14.27
C CYS A 3 18.29 -3.20 15.29
N PRO A 4 17.32 -3.31 16.20
CA PRO A 4 17.25 -4.44 17.13
C PRO A 4 16.75 -5.75 16.50
N VAL A 5 16.20 -5.69 15.27
CA VAL A 5 15.58 -6.84 14.58
C VAL A 5 16.47 -7.42 13.48
N CYS A 6 17.41 -6.65 12.95
CA CYS A 6 18.32 -7.11 11.89
C CYS A 6 19.66 -6.37 11.94
N GLN A 7 20.61 -6.77 11.09
CA GLN A 7 21.96 -6.19 11.04
C GLN A 7 22.02 -4.80 10.39
N TRP A 8 20.88 -4.22 9.97
CA TRP A 8 20.87 -2.90 9.36
C TRP A 8 21.29 -1.82 10.36
N SER A 9 22.19 -0.94 9.92
CA SER A 9 22.68 0.19 10.70
C SER A 9 22.30 1.51 10.04
N GLN A 10 21.69 2.39 10.82
CA GLN A 10 21.41 3.75 10.40
C GLN A 10 22.66 4.62 10.52
N THR A 11 23.15 5.15 9.41
CA THR A 11 24.38 5.94 9.33
C THR A 11 24.19 7.44 9.56
N ASN A 12 22.99 7.98 9.31
CA ASN A 12 22.71 9.42 9.41
C ASN A 12 22.26 9.92 10.80
N GLY A 13 22.12 9.01 11.78
CA GLY A 13 21.78 9.34 13.17
C GLY A 13 20.36 9.84 13.45
N ARG A 14 19.42 9.79 12.48
CA ARG A 14 18.08 10.36 12.65
C ARG A 14 17.05 9.37 13.22
N ALA A 15 16.64 9.52 14.47
CA ALA A 15 15.60 8.65 15.07
C ALA A 15 14.42 8.25 14.15
N PRO A 16 13.83 9.16 13.36
CA PRO A 16 12.71 8.81 12.47
C PRO A 16 13.04 7.77 11.39
N ASP A 17 14.28 7.71 10.85
CA ASP A 17 14.58 6.70 9.82
C ASP A 17 14.86 5.32 10.44
N LEU A 18 15.39 5.24 11.67
CA LEU A 18 15.48 3.97 12.40
C LEU A 18 14.09 3.46 12.78
N ASP A 19 13.22 4.32 13.30
CA ASP A 19 11.83 3.97 13.61
C ASP A 19 11.09 3.48 12.35
N ARG A 20 11.25 4.20 11.23
CA ARG A 20 10.69 3.77 9.94
C ARG A 20 11.25 2.41 9.50
N HIS A 21 12.56 2.19 9.65
CA HIS A 21 13.18 0.91 9.33
C HIS A 21 12.60 -0.22 10.19
N ILE A 22 12.50 -0.02 11.50
CA ILE A 22 11.95 -1.02 12.44
C ILE A 22 10.50 -1.37 12.05
N LYS A 23 9.69 -0.37 11.73
CA LYS A 23 8.31 -0.58 11.25
C LYS A 23 8.22 -1.47 10.00
N THR A 24 9.26 -1.54 9.15
CA THR A 24 9.23 -2.44 7.98
C THR A 24 9.29 -3.92 8.33
N HIS A 25 9.88 -4.30 9.47
CA HIS A 25 9.87 -5.69 9.95
C HIS A 25 8.47 -6.18 10.29
N PHE A 26 7.59 -5.26 10.67
CA PHE A 26 6.26 -5.55 11.20
C PHE A 26 5.12 -5.01 10.32
N ALA A 27 5.44 -4.29 9.24
CA ALA A 27 4.43 -3.72 8.37
C ALA A 27 3.80 -4.81 7.48
N SER A 28 2.49 -4.97 7.60
CA SER A 28 1.68 -5.56 6.54
C SER A 28 1.91 -4.79 5.24
N ALA A 29 2.20 -5.49 4.14
CA ALA A 29 2.52 -4.87 2.85
C ALA A 29 1.44 -3.85 2.44
N TRP A 30 1.84 -2.60 2.22
CA TRP A 30 0.97 -1.60 1.60
C TRP A 30 0.69 -2.07 0.17
N ALA A 31 -0.56 -2.30 -0.21
CA ALA A 31 -0.86 -2.79 -1.54
C ALA A 31 -2.04 -2.06 -2.17
N CYS A 32 -2.01 -1.94 -3.49
CA CYS A 32 -3.10 -1.36 -4.26
C CYS A 32 -4.21 -2.41 -4.42
N HIS A 33 -5.24 -2.32 -3.58
CA HIS A 33 -6.38 -3.25 -3.61
C HIS A 33 -7.55 -2.77 -4.46
N GLY A 34 -7.59 -1.48 -4.80
CA GLY A 34 -8.72 -0.88 -5.49
C GLY A 34 -9.76 -0.34 -4.51
N VAL A 35 -11.03 -0.45 -4.88
CA VAL A 35 -12.20 -0.10 -4.06
C VAL A 35 -12.98 -1.36 -3.65
N PRO A 36 -13.80 -1.31 -2.59
CA PRO A 36 -14.75 -2.38 -2.29
C PRO A 36 -15.62 -2.74 -3.50
N LEU A 37 -15.98 -4.02 -3.64
CA LEU A 37 -16.84 -4.49 -4.74
C LEU A 37 -18.22 -3.82 -4.74
N GLU A 38 -18.72 -3.45 -3.56
CA GLU A 38 -19.97 -2.68 -3.40
C GLU A 38 -19.89 -1.28 -4.05
N ASP A 39 -18.71 -0.68 -4.12
CA ASP A 39 -18.48 0.63 -4.74
C ASP A 39 -18.10 0.52 -6.23
N ALA A 40 -18.02 -0.70 -6.79
CA ALA A 40 -17.43 -0.92 -8.10
C ALA A 40 -18.15 -0.15 -9.23
N GLU A 41 -19.47 -0.01 -9.15
CA GLU A 41 -20.25 0.75 -10.13
C GLU A 41 -19.94 2.26 -10.05
N LEU A 42 -19.79 2.81 -8.84
CA LEU A 42 -19.48 4.23 -8.63
C LEU A 42 -18.17 4.63 -9.33
N TYR A 43 -17.19 3.73 -9.33
CA TYR A 43 -15.88 3.94 -9.94
C TYR A 43 -15.75 3.36 -11.35
N GLY A 44 -16.83 2.82 -11.94
CA GLY A 44 -16.83 2.27 -13.31
C GLY A 44 -15.99 1.00 -13.50
N VAL A 45 -15.72 0.25 -12.44
CA VAL A 45 -14.85 -0.94 -12.43
C VAL A 45 -15.58 -2.26 -12.14
N SER A 46 -16.91 -2.25 -12.14
CA SER A 46 -17.74 -3.46 -11.91
C SER A 46 -17.49 -4.60 -12.89
N HIS A 47 -16.96 -4.29 -14.08
CA HIS A 47 -16.59 -5.27 -15.11
C HIS A 47 -15.24 -5.97 -14.87
N LEU A 48 -14.43 -5.48 -13.92
CA LEU A 48 -13.13 -6.06 -13.59
C LEU A 48 -13.27 -7.23 -12.61
N LYS A 49 -12.30 -8.15 -12.63
CA LYS A 49 -12.33 -9.33 -11.76
C LYS A 49 -12.04 -8.94 -10.30
N PRO A 50 -12.93 -9.24 -9.34
CA PRO A 50 -12.70 -8.95 -7.93
C PRO A 50 -11.71 -9.92 -7.29
N VAL A 51 -11.07 -9.47 -6.22
CA VAL A 51 -10.10 -10.23 -5.41
C VAL A 51 -10.43 -10.10 -3.93
N ARG A 52 -10.17 -11.15 -3.15
CA ARG A 52 -10.45 -11.14 -1.70
C ARG A 52 -9.23 -10.67 -0.91
N VAL A 53 -9.39 -9.59 -0.15
CA VAL A 53 -8.35 -8.97 0.68
C VAL A 53 -8.88 -8.81 2.10
N ASN A 54 -8.23 -9.43 3.08
CA ASN A 54 -8.63 -9.37 4.49
C ASN A 54 -10.12 -9.68 4.73
N GLY A 55 -10.69 -10.60 3.94
CA GLY A 55 -12.09 -10.99 4.02
C GLY A 55 -13.06 -10.17 3.16
N ILE A 56 -12.65 -9.00 2.66
CA ILE A 56 -13.46 -8.08 1.84
C ILE A 56 -13.19 -8.32 0.35
N TRP A 57 -14.21 -8.23 -0.49
CA TRP A 57 -14.06 -8.25 -1.95
C TRP A 57 -13.67 -6.87 -2.45
N MET A 58 -12.55 -6.78 -3.16
CA MET A 58 -11.99 -5.56 -3.71
C MET A 58 -11.88 -5.67 -5.23
N VAL A 59 -11.91 -4.54 -5.95
CA VAL A 59 -11.85 -4.51 -7.42
C VAL A 59 -11.17 -3.24 -7.93
N GLY A 60 -10.53 -3.31 -9.11
CA GLY A 60 -9.94 -2.16 -9.78
C GLY A 60 -8.56 -1.72 -9.25
N GLY A 61 -7.94 -2.51 -8.36
CA GLY A 61 -6.54 -2.35 -7.96
C GLY A 61 -5.58 -3.25 -8.76
N CYS A 62 -4.30 -2.89 -8.79
CA CYS A 62 -3.27 -3.69 -9.49
C CYS A 62 -2.60 -4.77 -8.63
N GLY A 63 -2.86 -4.82 -7.33
CA GLY A 63 -2.28 -5.79 -6.40
C GLY A 63 -0.78 -5.59 -6.10
N LEU A 64 -0.13 -4.57 -6.67
CA LEU A 64 1.27 -4.27 -6.39
C LEU A 64 1.48 -3.94 -4.91
N LYS A 65 2.52 -4.55 -4.35
CA LYS A 65 2.96 -4.36 -2.96
C LYS A 65 4.05 -3.29 -2.90
N PHE A 66 4.00 -2.47 -1.86
CA PHE A 66 4.91 -1.37 -1.59
C PHE A 66 5.48 -1.53 -0.19
N SER A 67 6.77 -1.25 -0.05
CA SER A 67 7.47 -1.26 1.24
C SER A 67 7.10 -0.05 2.12
N ARG A 68 6.44 0.97 1.55
CA ARG A 68 6.14 2.24 2.21
C ARG A 68 4.75 2.76 1.83
N ARG A 69 4.03 3.33 2.81
CA ARG A 69 2.74 4.01 2.60
C ARG A 69 2.84 5.15 1.58
N ASP A 70 3.90 5.95 1.65
CA ASP A 70 4.13 7.07 0.72
C ASP A 70 4.27 6.61 -0.74
N ALA A 71 4.91 5.45 -0.96
CA ALA A 71 5.04 4.88 -2.29
C ALA A 71 3.68 4.41 -2.83
N LEU A 72 2.84 3.80 -1.98
CA LEU A 72 1.46 3.49 -2.33
C LEU A 72 0.67 4.77 -2.63
N LYS A 73 0.74 5.80 -1.77
CA LYS A 73 0.04 7.08 -2.00
C LYS A 73 0.44 7.73 -3.32
N ARG A 74 1.73 7.75 -3.65
CA ARG A 74 2.21 8.24 -4.95
C ARG A 74 1.71 7.40 -6.14
N HIS A 75 1.57 6.09 -5.96
CA HIS A 75 0.99 5.22 -6.98
C HIS A 75 -0.49 5.54 -7.20
N LEU A 76 -1.26 5.69 -6.12
CA LEU A 76 -2.70 6.00 -6.15
C LEU A 76 -2.98 7.40 -6.75
N ASN A 77 -2.15 8.39 -6.44
CA ASN A 77 -2.30 9.75 -6.96
C ASN A 77 -1.78 9.92 -8.40
N ASN A 78 -1.27 8.87 -9.04
CA ASN A 78 -0.72 8.96 -10.40
C ASN A 78 -1.84 8.73 -11.43
N ALA A 79 -2.29 9.82 -12.09
CA ALA A 79 -3.32 9.77 -13.13
C ALA A 79 -2.98 8.87 -14.33
N ASN A 80 -1.70 8.53 -14.53
CA ASN A 80 -1.28 7.58 -15.57
C ASN A 80 -1.47 6.10 -15.16
N LYS A 81 -1.92 5.83 -13.93
CA LYS A 81 -2.25 4.48 -13.48
C LYS A 81 -3.76 4.26 -13.59
N PRO A 82 -4.21 3.15 -14.20
CA PRO A 82 -5.64 2.86 -14.35
C PRO A 82 -6.28 2.35 -13.06
N CYS A 83 -5.55 2.36 -11.94
CA CYS A 83 -6.05 1.85 -10.67
C CYS A 83 -7.01 2.86 -10.07
N VAL A 84 -8.16 2.38 -9.59
CA VAL A 84 -9.10 3.20 -8.82
C VAL A 84 -8.80 3.09 -7.34
N HIS A 85 -9.11 4.12 -6.57
CA HIS A 85 -9.08 4.07 -5.12
C HIS A 85 -10.04 5.10 -4.56
N ASP A 86 -10.48 4.86 -3.33
CA ASP A 86 -11.19 5.87 -2.57
C ASP A 86 -10.17 6.84 -1.92
N PRO A 87 -10.27 8.18 -2.14
CA PRO A 87 -9.38 9.16 -1.55
C PRO A 87 -9.63 9.49 -0.06
N SER A 88 -10.61 8.85 0.60
CA SER A 88 -10.95 9.04 2.02
C SER A 88 -9.77 9.21 2.98
#